data_AF-A0A7C7KUW9-F1
#
_entry.id   AF-A0A7C7KUW9-F1
#
_cell.length_a   1.000
_cell.length_b   1.000
_cell.length_c   1.000
_cell.angle_alpha   90.00
_cell.angle_beta   90.00
_cell.angle_gamma   90.00
#
_symmetry.space_group_name_H-M   'P 1'
#
loop_
_entity.id
_entity.type
_entity.pdbx_description
1 polymer ?
#
loop_
_entity_poly.entity_id
_entity_poly.type
_entity_poly.pdbx_seq_one_letter_code
_entity_poly.pdbx_strand_id
1 'polypeptide(L)' 'VPLVKGDENSLSCACASVIAKVLRDRIMEKFHEIYPHYGFARHKGYPTKRHRELIRRLGVSDIHRRSFKL' A
#
# COMPACT_ATOMS: atom_id res chain seq x y z
N VAL A 1 -7.64 -17.39 19.83
CA VAL A 1 -8.87 -16.67 19.43
C VAL A 1 -8.44 -15.36 18.79
N PRO A 2 -8.96 -14.98 17.61
CA PRO A 2 -8.65 -13.68 17.01
C PRO A 2 -9.16 -12.52 17.89
N LEU A 3 -8.34 -11.48 18.05
CA LEU A 3 -8.71 -10.27 18.78
C LEU A 3 -9.22 -9.22 17.78
N VAL A 4 -10.53 -8.97 17.77
CA VAL A 4 -11.15 -7.94 16.92
C VAL A 4 -10.62 -6.57 17.35
N LYS A 5 -10.19 -5.74 16.39
CA LYS A 5 -9.52 -4.44 16.67
C LYS A 5 -8.36 -4.58 17.64
N GLY A 6 -7.55 -5.62 17.45
CA GLY A 6 -6.50 -5.97 18.40
C GLY A 6 -5.46 -4.87 18.62
N ASP A 7 -5.20 -4.04 17.61
CA ASP A 7 -4.36 -2.85 17.70
C ASP A 7 -4.90 -1.76 18.65
N GLU A 8 -6.22 -1.68 18.83
CA GLU A 8 -6.84 -0.77 19.82
C GLU A 8 -6.85 -1.38 21.23
N ASN A 9 -6.72 -2.71 21.34
CA ASN A 9 -6.99 -3.45 22.59
C ASN A 9 -5.77 -4.20 23.16
N SER A 10 -4.62 -4.21 22.46
CA SER A 10 -3.40 -4.90 22.87
C SER A 10 -2.16 -4.13 22.42
N LEU A 11 -1.28 -3.83 23.38
CA LEU A 11 -0.03 -3.12 23.12
C LEU A 11 0.85 -3.85 22.09
N SER A 12 0.94 -5.17 22.19
CA SER A 12 1.72 -5.98 21.24
C SER A 12 1.17 -5.88 19.82
N CYS A 13 -0.17 -5.89 19.67
CA CYS A 13 -0.82 -5.72 18.38
C CYS A 13 -0.63 -4.30 17.83
N ALA A 14 -0.70 -3.27 18.69
CA ALA A 14 -0.42 -1.88 18.31
C ALA A 14 1.03 -1.70 17.81
N CYS A 15 2.01 -2.24 18.55
CA CYS A 15 3.41 -2.20 18.13
C CYS A 15 3.62 -2.91 16.79
N ALA A 16 3.01 -4.07 16.60
CA ALA A 16 3.08 -4.82 15.34
C ALA A 16 2.46 -4.03 14.17
N SER A 17 1.31 -3.37 14.37
CA SER A 17 0.64 -2.60 13.31
C SER A 17 1.46 -1.38 12.88
N VAL A 18 2.11 -0.69 13.83
CA VAL A 18 3.04 0.42 13.55
C VAL A 18 4.24 -0.05 12.73
N ILE A 19 4.91 -1.13 13.16
CA ILE A 19 6.06 -1.70 12.43
C ILE A 19 5.66 -2.09 11.00
N ALA A 20 4.53 -2.80 10.87
CA ALA A 20 4.04 -3.24 9.57
C ALA A 20 3.75 -2.04 8.64
N LYS A 21 3.12 -0.99 9.16
CA LYS A 21 2.79 0.22 8.39
C LYS A 21 4.04 0.96 7.93
N VAL A 22 4.98 1.22 8.83
CA VAL A 22 6.23 1.95 8.51
C VAL A 22 7.05 1.18 7.47
N LEU A 23 7.18 -0.14 7.63
CA LEU A 23 7.90 -0.97 6.67
C LEU A 23 7.21 -0.97 5.30
N ARG A 24 5.89 -1.15 5.27
CA ARG A 24 5.09 -1.14 4.03
C ARG A 24 5.25 0.17 3.27
N ASP A 25 5.26 1.29 3.96
CA ASP A 25 5.37 2.61 3.34
C ASP A 25 6.75 2.85 2.73
N ARG A 26 7.82 2.40 3.40
CA ARG A 26 9.20 2.39 2.86
C ARG A 26 9.32 1.52 1.61
N ILE A 27 8.66 0.35 1.59
CA ILE A 27 8.66 -0.52 0.39
C ILE A 27 7.97 0.20 -0.79
N MET A 28 6.91 0.98 -0.56
CA MET A 28 6.26 1.75 -1.63
C MET A 28 7.09 2.92 -2.13
N GLU A 29 7.93 3.50 -1.29
CA GLU A 29 8.92 4.49 -1.72
C GLU A 29 9.97 3.85 -2.63
N LYS A 30 10.49 2.67 -2.26
CA LYS A 30 11.41 1.92 -3.14
C LYS A 30 10.75 1.53 -4.47
N PHE A 31 9.49 1.10 -4.47
CA PHE A 31 8.78 0.85 -5.72
C PHE A 31 8.51 2.12 -6.52
N HIS A 32 8.47 3.30 -5.89
CA HIS A 32 8.40 4.54 -6.65
C HIS A 32 9.69 4.79 -7.43
N GLU A 33 10.85 4.45 -6.88
CA GLU A 33 12.13 4.54 -7.60
C GLU A 33 12.14 3.62 -8.84
N ILE A 34 11.58 2.42 -8.72
CA ILE A 34 11.49 1.43 -9.82
C ILE A 34 10.38 1.81 -10.82
N TYR A 35 9.26 2.34 -10.34
CA TYR A 35 8.08 2.71 -11.12
C TYR A 35 7.70 4.18 -10.91
N PRO A 36 8.54 5.14 -11.38
CA PRO A 36 8.44 6.56 -11.04
C PRO A 36 7.12 7.20 -11.48
N HIS A 37 6.54 6.73 -12.58
CA HIS A 37 5.32 7.33 -13.13
C HIS A 37 4.03 6.96 -12.38
N TYR A 38 4.07 5.95 -11.50
CA TYR A 38 2.87 5.47 -10.81
C TYR A 38 2.57 6.21 -9.52
N GLY A 39 3.52 6.96 -8.93
CA GLY A 39 3.26 7.78 -7.74
C GLY A 39 3.19 7.03 -6.40
N PHE A 40 3.74 5.81 -6.32
CA PHE A 40 3.65 4.94 -5.12
C PHE A 40 4.13 5.58 -3.82
N ALA A 41 5.10 6.48 -3.86
CA ALA A 41 5.57 7.20 -2.67
C ALA A 41 4.46 8.04 -2.00
N ARG A 42 3.45 8.49 -2.76
CA ARG A 42 2.34 9.32 -2.23
C ARG A 42 1.16 8.50 -1.74
N HIS A 43 0.58 7.66 -2.59
CA HIS A 43 -0.66 6.94 -2.27
C HIS A 43 -0.41 5.52 -1.78
N LYS A 44 0.85 5.06 -1.68
CA LYS A 44 1.23 3.75 -1.13
C LYS A 44 0.43 2.59 -1.76
N GLY A 45 0.10 2.68 -3.05
CA GLY A 45 -0.67 1.66 -3.78
C GLY A 45 -2.17 1.58 -3.47
N TYR A 46 -2.73 2.48 -2.66
CA TYR A 46 -4.18 2.58 -2.47
C TYR A 46 -4.87 3.12 -3.73
N PRO A 47 -6.12 2.70 -4.02
CA PRO A 47 -6.86 3.07 -5.22
C PRO A 47 -7.41 4.50 -5.12
N THR A 48 -6.51 5.48 -5.01
CA THR A 48 -6.85 6.90 -5.10
C THR A 48 -7.28 7.23 -6.52
N LYS A 49 -8.01 8.34 -6.70
CA LYS A 49 -8.39 8.84 -8.04
C LYS A 49 -7.17 8.93 -8.96
N ARG A 50 -6.06 9.49 -8.45
CA ARG A 50 -4.81 9.63 -9.19
C ARG A 50 -4.19 8.28 -9.57
N HIS A 51 -4.15 7.31 -8.66
CA HIS A 51 -3.59 5.99 -8.96
C HIS A 51 -4.40 5.29 -10.06
N ARG A 52 -5.74 5.33 -9.99
CA ARG A 52 -6.60 4.77 -11.04
C ARG A 52 -6.39 5.45 -12.40
N GLU A 53 -6.25 6.78 -12.44
CA GLU A 53 -5.95 7.52 -13.66
C GLU A 53 -4.60 7.07 -14.27
N LEU A 54 -3.57 6.92 -13.45
CA LEU A 54 -2.25 6.47 -13.90
C LEU A 54 -2.30 5.03 -14.42
N ILE A 55 -3.04 4.12 -13.78
CA ILE A 55 -3.24 2.76 -14.29
C ILE A 55 -3.96 2.78 -15.65
N ARG A 56 -5.01 3.61 -15.81
CA ARG A 56 -5.70 3.72 -17.10
C ARG A 56 -4.80 4.24 -18.22
N ARG A 57 -3.86 5.13 -17.88
CA ARG A 57 -2.94 5.74 -18.86
C ARG A 57 -1.72 4.88 -19.17
N LEU A 58 -1.14 4.22 -18.17
CA LEU A 58 0.15 3.52 -18.27
C LEU A 58 0.00 1.99 -18.32
N GLY A 59 -1.19 1.47 -18.04
CA GLY A 59 -1.41 0.05 -17.79
C GLY A 59 -1.13 -0.34 -16.33
N VAL A 60 -1.17 -1.65 -16.06
CA VAL A 60 -0.77 -2.21 -14.76
C VAL A 60 0.72 -2.57 -14.79
N SER A 61 1.45 -2.24 -13.73
CA SER A 61 2.81 -2.78 -13.50
C SER A 61 2.79 -4.14 -12.83
N ASP A 62 3.94 -4.82 -12.76
CA ASP A 62 4.05 -6.19 -12.22
C ASP A 62 3.64 -6.32 -10.75
N ILE A 63 3.79 -5.25 -9.96
CA ILE A 63 3.43 -5.25 -8.54
C ILE A 63 1.92 -4.98 -8.31
N HIS A 64 1.16 -4.68 -9.36
CA HIS A 64 -0.29 -4.51 -9.22
C HIS A 64 -0.98 -5.87 -9.04
N ARG A 65 -1.99 -5.89 -8.16
CA ARG A 65 -2.83 -7.08 -7.95
C ARG A 65 -3.83 -7.19 -9.09
N ARG A 66 -3.56 -8.10 -10.03
CA ARG A 66 -4.38 -8.29 -11.25
C ARG A 66 -5.81 -8.77 -10.98
N SER A 67 -6.08 -9.34 -9.82
CA SER A 67 -7.43 -9.77 -9.41
C SER A 67 -8.33 -8.62 -8.93
N PHE A 68 -7.77 -7.43 -8.69
CA PHE A 68 -8.54 -6.29 -8.17
C PHE A 68 -9.19 -5.53 -9.32
N LYS A 69 -10.44 -5.10 -9.12
CA LYS A 69 -11.17 -4.27 -10.09
C LYS A 69 -10.66 -2.83 -10.05
N LEU A 70 -10.52 -2.22 -11.23
CA LEU A 70 -10.03 -0.86 -11.40
C LEU A 70 -11.10 0.21 -11.18
#